data_AF-A0A7G5H5G8-F1
#
_entry.id   AF-A0A7G5H5G8-F1
#
_cell.length_a   1.000
_cell.length_b   1.000
_cell.length_c   1.000
_cell.angle_alpha   90.00
_cell.angle_beta   90.00
_cell.angle_gamma   90.00
#
_symmetry.space_group_name_H-M   'P 1'
#
loop_
_entity.id
_entity.type
_entity.pdbx_description
1 polymer ?
#
loop_
_entity_poly.entity_id
_entity_poly.type
_entity_poly.pdbx_seq_one_letter_code
_entity_poly.pdbx_strand_id
1 'polypeptide(L)'
;MKAFFTWFLKDVLLPLAPVICGTIVRFVNSGEIEFEITELSFSMAILFMFQLKSIGKKATTSTDKPLIDGLISGAMIAIIICLLIFILSVLYKLQAEKSLKDYIESIIENINNNAQLIDLKKIAKNYGQIKSLDQSVRLKYCMYILTIVSIPVAALFKFYYKLED
;
A
#
# COMPACT_ATOMS: atom_id res chain seq x y z
N MET A 1 -25.27 -16.83 -3.75
CA MET A 1 -24.49 -16.09 -4.77
C MET A 1 -24.59 -14.56 -4.60
N LYS A 2 -25.78 -13.95 -4.46
CA LYS A 2 -25.91 -12.50 -4.22
C LYS A 2 -25.14 -12.00 -2.99
N ALA A 3 -25.26 -12.68 -1.84
CA ALA A 3 -24.53 -12.31 -0.62
C ALA A 3 -22.99 -12.35 -0.76
N PHE A 4 -22.46 -13.33 -1.51
CA PHE A 4 -21.02 -13.41 -1.83
C PHE A 4 -20.58 -12.19 -2.64
N PHE A 5 -21.32 -11.85 -3.69
CA PHE A 5 -20.99 -10.71 -4.56
C PHE A 5 -21.04 -9.39 -3.81
N THR A 6 -22.09 -9.16 -3.01
CA THR A 6 -22.23 -7.94 -2.20
C THR A 6 -21.08 -7.80 -1.20
N TRP A 7 -20.72 -8.89 -0.52
CA TRP A 7 -19.57 -8.91 0.38
C TRP A 7 -18.27 -8.62 -0.36
N PHE A 8 -18.00 -9.33 -1.45
CA PHE A 8 -16.77 -9.16 -2.22
C PHE A 8 -16.61 -7.73 -2.75
N LEU A 9 -17.69 -7.15 -3.29
CA LEU A 9 -17.66 -5.77 -3.79
C LEU A 9 -17.39 -4.75 -2.68
N LYS A 10 -18.04 -4.91 -1.53
CA LYS A 10 -18.00 -3.93 -0.43
C LYS A 10 -16.78 -4.07 0.47
N ASP A 11 -16.37 -5.29 0.78
CA ASP A 11 -15.36 -5.58 1.81
C ASP A 11 -14.01 -5.99 1.22
N VAL A 12 -13.93 -6.24 -0.10
CA VAL A 12 -12.68 -6.58 -0.80
C VAL A 12 -12.39 -5.61 -1.95
N LEU A 13 -13.29 -5.47 -2.92
CA LEU A 13 -13.05 -4.66 -4.11
C LEU A 13 -12.99 -3.16 -3.79
N LEU A 14 -13.93 -2.64 -2.98
CA LEU A 14 -13.99 -1.24 -2.61
C LEU A 14 -12.71 -0.79 -1.85
N PRO A 15 -12.19 -1.53 -0.85
CA PRO A 15 -10.88 -1.25 -0.26
C PRO A 15 -9.71 -1.26 -1.25
N LEU A 16 -9.75 -2.11 -2.27
CA LEU A 16 -8.71 -2.22 -3.30
C LEU A 16 -8.86 -1.19 -4.44
N ALA A 17 -9.96 -0.44 -4.48
CA ALA A 17 -10.23 0.52 -5.54
C ALA A 17 -9.10 1.55 -5.76
N PRO A 18 -8.45 2.12 -4.73
CA PRO A 18 -7.34 3.07 -4.94
C PRO A 18 -6.18 2.45 -5.74
N VAL A 19 -5.81 1.21 -5.43
CA VAL A 19 -4.77 0.46 -6.15
C VAL A 19 -5.19 0.15 -7.57
N ILE A 20 -6.43 -0.33 -7.77
CA ILE A 20 -6.94 -0.68 -9.09
C ILE A 20 -6.99 0.56 -9.98
N CYS A 21 -7.54 1.67 -9.47
CA CYS A 21 -7.60 2.94 -10.19
C CYS A 21 -6.19 3.47 -10.52
N GLY A 22 -5.28 3.51 -9.56
CA GLY A 22 -3.91 3.99 -9.79
C GLY A 22 -3.17 3.14 -10.82
N THR A 23 -3.35 1.81 -10.76
CA THR A 23 -2.76 0.87 -11.72
C THR A 23 -3.34 1.05 -13.13
N ILE A 24 -4.65 1.23 -13.27
CA ILE A 24 -5.28 1.50 -14.58
C ILE A 24 -4.75 2.81 -15.17
N VAL A 25 -4.69 3.88 -14.37
CA VAL A 25 -4.19 5.18 -14.83
C VAL A 25 -2.72 5.07 -15.28
N ARG A 26 -1.87 4.39 -14.51
CA ARG A 26 -0.48 4.14 -14.91
C ARG A 26 -0.39 3.30 -16.17
N PHE A 27 -1.15 2.21 -16.27
CA PHE A 27 -1.19 1.36 -17.46
C PHE A 27 -1.58 2.15 -18.72
N VAL A 28 -2.58 3.04 -18.63
CA VAL A 28 -2.98 3.89 -19.77
C VAL A 28 -1.87 4.87 -20.16
N ASN A 29 -1.08 5.37 -19.21
CA ASN A 29 -0.05 6.37 -19.45
C ASN A 29 1.31 5.79 -19.88
N SER A 30 1.73 4.66 -19.31
CA SER A 30 3.06 4.05 -19.54
C SER A 30 3.03 2.72 -20.29
N GLY A 31 1.85 2.10 -20.44
CA GLY A 31 1.73 0.74 -20.98
C GLY A 31 2.17 -0.36 -20.01
N GLU A 32 2.63 -0.01 -18.81
CA GLU A 32 3.14 -0.94 -17.82
C GLU A 32 2.18 -1.06 -16.63
N ILE A 33 1.95 -2.30 -16.18
CA ILE A 33 1.19 -2.57 -14.97
C ILE A 33 2.14 -2.36 -13.79
N GLU A 34 2.08 -1.18 -13.17
CA GLU A 34 2.81 -0.88 -11.95
C GLU A 34 1.88 -0.57 -10.78
N PHE A 35 2.18 -1.19 -9.64
CA PHE A 35 1.51 -0.95 -8.37
C PHE A 35 2.42 -0.12 -7.45
N GLU A 36 1.88 0.95 -6.89
CA GLU A 36 2.58 1.77 -5.90
C GLU A 36 2.41 1.21 -4.48
N ILE A 37 3.49 1.22 -3.70
CA ILE A 37 3.49 0.76 -2.29
C ILE A 37 2.53 1.59 -1.45
N THR A 38 2.46 2.89 -1.71
CA THR A 38 1.56 3.84 -1.03
C THR A 38 0.11 3.41 -1.19
N GLU A 39 -0.34 3.19 -2.42
CA GLU A 39 -1.71 2.75 -2.71
C GLU A 39 -2.00 1.37 -2.12
N LEU A 40 -1.04 0.45 -2.23
CA LEU A 40 -1.19 -0.93 -1.76
C LEU A 40 -1.26 -1.03 -0.24
N SER A 41 -0.38 -0.31 0.47
CA SER A 41 -0.39 -0.23 1.94
C SER A 41 -1.64 0.46 2.48
N PHE A 42 -2.10 1.53 1.83
CA PHE A 42 -3.35 2.18 2.19
C PHE A 42 -4.57 1.26 1.97
N SER A 43 -4.66 0.62 0.80
CA SER A 43 -5.76 -0.28 0.47
C SER A 43 -5.81 -1.50 1.38
N MET A 44 -4.65 -2.03 1.77
CA MET A 44 -4.56 -3.13 2.73
C MET A 44 -4.97 -2.72 4.15
N ALA A 45 -4.59 -1.51 4.60
CA ALA A 45 -5.07 -0.99 5.87
C ALA A 45 -6.61 -0.90 5.90
N ILE A 46 -7.23 -0.39 4.82
CA ILE A 46 -8.69 -0.33 4.70
C ILE A 46 -9.31 -1.72 4.69
N LEU A 47 -8.73 -2.66 3.95
CA LEU A 47 -9.21 -4.04 3.87
C LEU A 47 -9.22 -4.71 5.25
N PHE A 48 -8.14 -4.55 6.03
CA PHE A 48 -8.10 -5.05 7.42
C PHE A 48 -9.09 -4.33 8.34
N MET A 49 -9.33 -3.02 8.17
CA MET A 49 -10.36 -2.30 8.94
C MET A 49 -11.78 -2.84 8.68
N PHE A 50 -12.10 -3.16 7.42
CA PHE A 50 -13.39 -3.75 7.05
C PHE A 50 -13.54 -5.16 7.65
N GLN A 51 -12.48 -5.97 7.60
CA GLN A 51 -12.46 -7.30 8.24
C GLN A 51 -12.67 -7.20 9.76
N LEU A 52 -11.98 -6.28 10.43
CA LEU A 52 -12.13 -6.01 11.86
C LEU A 52 -13.54 -5.61 12.23
N LYS A 53 -14.16 -4.72 11.47
CA LYS A 53 -15.56 -4.32 11.68
C LYS A 53 -16.52 -5.51 11.56
N SER A 54 -16.28 -6.41 10.60
CA SER A 54 -17.08 -7.63 10.43
C SER A 54 -16.91 -8.60 11.59
N ILE A 55 -15.68 -8.75 12.12
CA ILE A 55 -15.37 -9.65 13.24
C ILE A 55 -15.93 -9.08 14.57
N GLY A 56 -15.73 -7.78 14.82
CA GLY A 56 -16.14 -7.11 16.05
C GLY A 56 -17.66 -7.10 16.27
N LYS A 57 -18.47 -7.06 15.20
CA LYS A 57 -19.93 -7.18 15.29
C LYS A 57 -20.40 -8.55 15.81
N LYS A 58 -19.62 -9.62 15.61
CA LYS A 58 -19.96 -10.99 16.03
C LYS A 58 -19.28 -11.44 17.32
N ALA A 59 -18.26 -10.72 17.78
CA ALA A 59 -17.62 -10.93 19.08
C ALA A 59 -18.60 -10.87 20.26
N THR A 60 -19.73 -10.17 20.08
CA THR A 60 -20.79 -9.99 21.09
C THR A 60 -21.73 -11.19 21.23
N THR A 61 -21.69 -12.16 20.32
CA THR A 61 -22.69 -13.26 20.23
C THR A 61 -22.09 -14.68 20.24
N SER A 62 -20.76 -14.82 20.35
CA SER A 62 -20.07 -16.11 20.21
C SER A 62 -19.43 -16.61 21.51
N THR A 63 -19.46 -17.93 21.71
CA THR A 63 -18.73 -18.68 22.77
C THR A 63 -17.21 -18.64 22.63
N ASP A 64 -16.66 -18.20 21.49
CA ASP A 64 -15.22 -18.22 21.17
C ASP A 64 -14.50 -16.88 21.41
N LYS A 65 -14.91 -16.14 22.45
CA LYS A 65 -14.44 -14.79 22.77
C LYS A 65 -12.89 -14.61 22.77
N PRO A 66 -12.08 -15.52 23.37
CA PRO A 66 -10.62 -15.37 23.38
C PRO A 66 -9.98 -15.44 21.98
N LEU A 67 -10.55 -16.27 21.09
CA LEU A 67 -10.04 -16.46 19.74
C LEU A 67 -10.36 -15.22 18.87
N ILE A 68 -11.53 -14.64 19.10
CA ILE A 68 -11.98 -13.40 18.45
C ILE A 68 -11.13 -12.20 18.92
N ASP A 69 -10.84 -12.09 20.21
CA ASP A 69 -9.98 -11.03 20.76
C ASP A 69 -8.54 -11.11 20.20
N GLY A 70 -8.03 -12.33 20.01
CA GLY A 70 -6.73 -12.58 19.36
C GLY A 70 -6.71 -12.14 17.89
N LEU A 71 -7.77 -12.45 17.13
CA LEU A 71 -7.91 -12.03 15.73
C LEU A 71 -8.04 -10.51 15.60
N ILE A 72 -8.81 -9.87 16.48
CA ILE A 72 -8.95 -8.41 16.54
C ILE A 72 -7.58 -7.78 16.79
N SER A 73 -6.85 -8.27 17.78
CA SER A 73 -5.52 -7.77 18.13
C SER A 73 -4.53 -7.93 16.98
N GLY A 74 -4.51 -9.10 16.32
CA GLY A 74 -3.65 -9.36 15.16
C GLY A 74 -3.97 -8.47 13.96
N ALA A 75 -5.26 -8.28 13.65
CA ALA A 75 -5.69 -7.39 12.57
C ALA A 75 -5.37 -5.91 12.87
N MET A 76 -5.47 -5.48 14.14
CA MET A 76 -5.09 -4.11 14.55
C MET A 76 -3.59 -3.87 14.37
N ILE A 77 -2.74 -4.84 14.73
CA ILE A 77 -1.30 -4.76 14.49
C ILE A 77 -1.02 -4.66 12.98
N ALA A 78 -1.68 -5.48 12.18
CA ALA A 78 -1.53 -5.45 10.72
C ALA A 78 -1.93 -4.08 10.13
N ILE A 79 -3.02 -3.45 10.61
CA ILE A 79 -3.41 -2.10 10.22
C ILE A 79 -2.31 -1.10 10.57
N ILE A 80 -1.81 -1.12 11.80
CA ILE A 80 -0.78 -0.17 12.25
C ILE A 80 0.47 -0.30 11.37
N ILE A 81 0.91 -1.53 11.07
CA ILE A 81 2.06 -1.77 10.19
C ILE A 81 1.79 -1.23 8.78
N CYS A 82 0.61 -1.48 8.20
CA CYS A 82 0.25 -0.98 6.88
C CYS A 82 0.22 0.56 6.85
N LEU A 83 -0.32 1.21 7.87
CA LEU A 83 -0.35 2.67 7.98
C LEU A 83 1.05 3.26 8.18
N LEU A 84 1.93 2.62 8.95
CA LEU A 84 3.32 3.04 9.10
C LEU A 84 4.07 2.95 7.76
N ILE A 85 3.90 1.85 7.03
CA ILE A 85 4.48 1.68 5.68
C ILE A 85 3.92 2.74 4.73
N PHE A 86 2.62 3.05 4.79
CA PHE A 86 2.00 4.10 4.00
C PHE A 86 2.64 5.46 4.29
N ILE A 87 2.70 5.87 5.57
CA ILE A 87 3.28 7.16 5.98
C ILE A 87 4.74 7.26 5.54
N LEU A 88 5.55 6.24 5.80
CA LEU A 88 6.95 6.21 5.40
C LEU A 88 7.08 6.33 3.87
N SER A 89 6.28 5.59 3.11
CA SER A 89 6.31 5.61 1.65
C SER A 89 5.93 6.99 1.09
N VAL A 90 4.92 7.67 1.68
CA VAL A 90 4.56 9.04 1.31
C VAL A 90 5.69 10.01 1.63
N LEU A 91 6.30 9.92 2.81
CA LEU A 91 7.44 10.77 3.17
C LEU A 91 8.63 10.56 2.24
N TYR A 92 8.93 9.33 1.84
CA TYR A 92 9.97 9.04 0.85
C TYR A 92 9.65 9.63 -0.51
N LYS A 93 8.40 9.54 -0.98
CA LYS A 93 7.97 10.13 -2.26
C LYS A 93 8.09 11.65 -2.25
N LEU A 94 7.64 12.30 -1.17
CA LEU A 94 7.77 13.75 -0.99
C LEU A 94 9.24 14.22 -0.93
N GLN A 95 10.11 13.46 -0.25
CA GLN A 95 11.54 13.75 -0.22
C GLN A 95 12.20 13.58 -1.60
N ALA A 96 11.81 12.54 -2.35
CA ALA A 96 12.31 12.32 -3.70
C ALA A 96 11.88 13.43 -4.66
N GLU A 97 10.61 13.85 -4.61
CA GLU A 97 10.09 14.96 -5.42
C GLU A 97 10.76 16.29 -5.07
N LYS A 98 10.95 16.59 -3.79
CA LYS A 98 11.70 17.78 -3.36
C LYS A 98 13.15 17.73 -3.85
N SER A 99 13.82 16.59 -3.69
CA SER A 99 15.20 16.40 -4.16
C SER A 99 15.31 16.53 -5.69
N LEU A 100 14.32 16.06 -6.44
CA LEU A 100 14.28 16.18 -7.90
C LEU A 100 14.06 17.64 -8.32
N LYS A 101 13.17 18.36 -7.63
CA LYS A 101 12.94 19.79 -7.87
C LYS A 101 14.20 20.60 -7.60
N ASP A 102 14.84 20.40 -6.45
CA ASP A 102 16.09 21.05 -6.09
C ASP A 102 17.21 20.71 -7.11
N TYR A 103 17.22 19.49 -7.64
CA TYR A 103 18.14 19.06 -8.70
C TYR A 103 17.91 19.77 -10.03
N ILE A 104 16.65 19.89 -10.48
CA ILE A 104 16.29 20.59 -11.72
C ILE A 104 16.60 22.08 -11.58
N GLU A 105 16.27 22.70 -10.45
CA GLU A 105 16.59 24.11 -10.18
C GLU A 105 18.11 24.34 -10.20
N SER A 106 18.90 23.43 -9.59
CA SER A 106 20.36 23.50 -9.64
C SER A 106 20.93 23.30 -11.06
N ILE A 107 20.32 22.44 -11.89
CA ILE A 107 20.73 22.30 -13.29
C ILE A 107 20.41 23.58 -14.07
N ILE A 108 19.21 24.14 -13.92
CA ILE A 108 18.80 25.37 -14.60
C ILE A 108 19.73 26.53 -14.20
N GLU A 109 20.03 26.66 -12.91
CA GLU A 109 20.95 27.66 -12.40
C GLU A 109 22.37 27.47 -12.93
N ASN A 110 22.88 26.23 -12.98
CA ASN A 110 24.21 25.94 -13.53
C ASN A 110 24.28 26.15 -15.05
N ILE A 111 23.22 25.80 -15.81
CA ILE A 111 23.14 26.06 -17.26
C ILE A 111 23.10 27.56 -17.53
N ASN A 112 22.38 28.32 -16.72
CA ASN A 112 22.27 29.78 -16.88
C ASN A 112 23.55 30.52 -16.43
N ASN A 113 24.27 29.99 -15.42
CA ASN A 113 25.42 30.67 -14.82
C ASN A 113 26.79 30.18 -15.34
N ASN A 114 26.91 28.98 -15.92
CA ASN A 114 28.19 28.45 -16.42
C ASN A 114 27.97 27.46 -17.58
N ALA A 115 28.18 27.92 -18.82
CA ALA A 115 28.25 27.05 -20.01
C ALA A 115 29.47 26.10 -20.02
N GLN A 116 30.30 26.08 -18.97
CA GLN A 116 31.49 25.25 -18.90
C GLN A 116 31.60 24.57 -17.53
N LEU A 117 31.71 23.23 -17.56
CA LEU A 117 31.95 22.28 -16.48
C LEU A 117 30.74 21.88 -15.62
N ILE A 118 29.92 20.99 -16.18
CA ILE A 118 29.02 20.11 -15.45
C ILE A 118 29.88 19.14 -14.60
N ASP A 119 30.00 19.38 -13.29
CA ASP A 119 30.70 18.49 -12.37
C ASP A 119 29.83 17.24 -12.05
N LEU A 120 29.83 16.29 -12.99
CA LEU A 120 29.11 15.02 -12.94
C LEU A 120 29.42 14.15 -11.71
N LYS A 121 30.55 14.38 -11.03
CA LYS A 121 30.92 13.62 -9.82
C LYS A 121 30.09 13.98 -8.58
N LYS A 122 29.64 15.24 -8.46
CA LYS A 122 28.72 15.65 -7.39
C LYS A 122 27.31 15.12 -7.64
N ILE A 123 26.92 15.03 -8.92
CA ILE A 123 25.63 14.51 -9.41
C ILE A 123 25.52 12.99 -9.19
N ALA A 124 26.60 12.23 -9.42
CA ALA A 124 26.64 10.78 -9.19
C ALA A 124 26.49 10.39 -7.70
N LYS A 125 26.79 11.29 -6.76
CA LYS A 125 26.61 11.03 -5.31
C LYS A 125 25.13 11.05 -4.91
N ASN A 126 24.29 11.81 -5.61
CA ASN A 126 22.82 11.76 -5.47
C ASN A 126 22.23 10.47 -6.08
N TYR A 127 22.91 9.86 -7.05
CA TYR A 127 22.58 8.55 -7.62
C TYR A 127 22.75 7.37 -6.62
N GLY A 128 23.38 7.60 -5.45
CA GLY A 128 23.39 6.64 -4.34
C GLY A 128 21.98 6.24 -3.85
N GLN A 129 20.95 6.99 -4.25
CA GLN A 129 19.52 6.63 -4.10
C GLN A 129 19.09 5.37 -4.87
N ILE A 130 19.88 4.82 -5.81
CA ILE A 130 19.46 3.59 -6.54
C ILE A 130 19.41 2.34 -5.65
N LYS A 131 20.17 2.29 -4.54
CA LYS A 131 20.05 1.21 -3.55
C LYS A 131 18.70 1.22 -2.80
N SER A 132 17.99 2.35 -2.74
CA SER A 132 16.65 2.42 -2.13
C SER A 132 15.56 1.81 -3.02
N LEU A 133 15.81 1.71 -4.33
CA LEU A 133 14.90 1.08 -5.29
C LEU A 133 14.70 -0.41 -4.97
N ASP A 134 15.76 -1.13 -4.59
CA ASP A 134 15.73 -2.57 -4.28
C ASP A 134 14.94 -2.89 -2.98
N GLN A 135 14.96 -1.97 -2.00
CA GLN A 135 14.15 -2.10 -0.79
C GLN A 135 12.66 -1.84 -1.05
N SER A 136 12.35 -0.90 -1.95
CA SER A 136 10.96 -0.65 -2.37
C SER A 136 10.35 -1.88 -3.05
N VAL A 137 11.13 -2.58 -3.88
CA VAL A 137 10.68 -3.78 -4.60
C VAL A 137 10.36 -4.93 -3.64
N ARG A 138 11.19 -5.16 -2.62
CA ARG A 138 10.92 -6.18 -1.59
C ARG A 138 9.66 -5.88 -0.77
N LEU A 139 9.45 -4.61 -0.41
CA LEU A 139 8.23 -4.16 0.27
C LEU A 139 6.98 -4.36 -0.60
N LYS A 140 7.06 -4.07 -1.91
CA LYS A 140 5.97 -4.37 -2.87
C LYS A 140 5.60 -5.86 -2.82
N TYR A 141 6.58 -6.76 -2.89
CA TYR A 141 6.33 -8.21 -2.85
C TYR A 141 5.74 -8.70 -1.54
N CYS A 142 6.23 -8.23 -0.39
CA CYS A 142 5.63 -8.56 0.91
C CYS A 142 4.15 -8.15 0.97
N MET A 143 3.83 -6.95 0.49
CA MET A 143 2.46 -6.45 0.49
C MET A 143 1.56 -7.24 -0.47
N TYR A 144 2.05 -7.69 -1.63
CA TYR A 144 1.28 -8.58 -2.50
C TYR A 144 0.94 -9.92 -1.83
N ILE A 145 1.94 -10.54 -1.20
CA ILE A 145 1.74 -11.82 -0.50
C ILE A 145 0.70 -11.63 0.61
N LEU A 146 0.80 -10.54 1.37
CA LEU A 146 -0.18 -10.16 2.37
C LEU A 146 -1.59 -10.02 1.78
N THR A 147 -1.76 -9.32 0.65
CA THR A 147 -3.07 -9.21 -0.02
C THR A 147 -3.62 -10.56 -0.45
N ILE A 148 -2.80 -11.38 -1.11
CA ILE A 148 -3.19 -12.71 -1.63
C ILE A 148 -3.54 -13.67 -0.49
N VAL A 149 -2.91 -13.56 0.68
CA VAL A 149 -3.22 -14.39 1.84
C VAL A 149 -4.44 -13.87 2.61
N SER A 150 -4.56 -12.54 2.75
CA SER A 150 -5.60 -11.93 3.60
C SER A 150 -7.00 -12.09 3.03
N ILE A 151 -7.16 -12.08 1.70
CA ILE A 151 -8.47 -12.23 1.06
C ILE A 151 -9.05 -13.65 1.23
N PRO A 152 -8.32 -14.75 0.94
CA PRO A 152 -8.77 -16.12 1.20
C PRO A 152 -9.03 -16.39 2.68
N VAL A 153 -8.17 -15.87 3.58
CA VAL A 153 -8.39 -16.01 5.02
C VAL A 153 -9.69 -15.32 5.40
N ALA A 154 -9.95 -14.10 4.95
CA ALA A 154 -11.20 -13.40 5.21
C ALA A 154 -12.42 -14.10 4.60
N ALA A 155 -12.29 -14.68 3.40
CA ALA A 155 -13.34 -15.48 2.79
C ALA A 155 -13.64 -16.73 3.64
N LEU A 156 -12.61 -17.48 4.04
CA LEU A 156 -12.76 -18.65 4.91
C LEU A 156 -13.45 -18.29 6.22
N PHE A 157 -13.02 -17.22 6.88
CA PHE A 157 -13.69 -16.73 8.08
C PHE A 157 -15.15 -16.33 7.79
N LYS A 158 -15.41 -15.61 6.69
CA LYS A 158 -16.76 -15.17 6.31
C LYS A 158 -17.71 -16.35 6.14
N PHE A 159 -17.30 -17.39 5.42
CA PHE A 159 -18.14 -18.54 5.10
C PHE A 159 -18.20 -19.57 6.23
N TYR A 160 -17.08 -19.81 6.92
CA TYR A 160 -17.01 -20.80 8.01
C TYR A 160 -17.79 -20.34 9.24
N TYR A 161 -17.60 -19.09 9.66
CA TYR A 161 -18.32 -18.53 10.82
C TYR A 161 -19.66 -17.90 10.45
N LYS A 162 -20.12 -18.11 9.20
CA LYS A 162 -21.32 -17.50 8.60
C LYS A 162 -21.44 -16.05 9.02
N LEU A 163 -20.38 -15.25 8.86
CA LEU A 163 -20.35 -13.82 9.21
C LEU A 163 -21.34 -13.06 8.31
N GLU A 164 -22.64 -13.37 8.37
CA GLU A 164 -23.72 -12.64 7.70
C GLU A 164 -23.87 -11.25 8.35
N ASP A 165 -24.32 -10.30 7.54
CA ASP A 165 -24.64 -8.92 7.94
C ASP A 165 -25.83 -8.85 8.89
#